data_AF-A0A955AQY2-F1
#
_entry.id   AF-A0A955AQY2-F1
#
_cell.length_a   1.000
_cell.length_b   1.000
_cell.length_c   1.000
_cell.angle_alpha   90.00
_cell.angle_beta   90.00
_cell.angle_gamma   90.00
#
_symmetry.space_group_name_H-M   'P 1'
#
loop_
_entity.id
_entity.type
_entity.pdbx_description
1 polymer ?
#
loop_
_entity_poly.entity_id
_entity_poly.type
_entity_poly.pdbx_seq_one_letter_code
_entity_poly.pdbx_strand_id
1 'polypeptide(L)'
;MKAKNRGSQHRSLHVETLEGKAMLAAILPNAFADNAPANALLVRPAIVDASADAAVVHQSKISSAETDSLLFMREEEKLARDVYLELGDRYGAQIFYQIAESETRHTQAVANLLSKYGIADPVVNDQRGEFTNPLFTEMYQQLVQQGSTNILEAYRVGVLIEETDIQDIADSLNVVSEKDIQRVYENLLAGSENHLVAFNNAIAGIGDVNNDGRFDSADLVQVMQVGEYEDGIVGNSTFAEGDWNLDGDFDSADLVLAMQVGHYVPAAVAQDIAAALDANERT
;
A
#
# COMPACT_ATOMS: atom_id res chain seq x y z
N MET A 1 -25.99 -67.53 -11.97
CA MET A 1 -26.47 -66.59 -10.93
C MET A 1 -25.34 -65.60 -10.68
N LYS A 2 -25.42 -64.28 -10.83
CA LYS A 2 -26.46 -63.29 -11.16
C LYS A 2 -25.72 -62.15 -11.88
N ALA A 3 -26.36 -61.58 -12.90
CA ALA A 3 -25.97 -60.33 -13.55
C ALA A 3 -26.64 -59.12 -12.88
N LYS A 4 -26.00 -57.94 -12.97
CA LYS A 4 -26.53 -56.57 -13.20
C LYS A 4 -25.56 -55.55 -12.57
N ASN A 5 -25.41 -54.29 -12.99
CA ASN A 5 -25.61 -53.52 -14.23
C ASN A 5 -25.31 -52.05 -13.81
N ARG A 6 -24.46 -51.36 -14.59
CA ARG A 6 -24.38 -49.90 -14.87
C ARG A 6 -24.55 -48.85 -13.76
N GLY A 7 -23.62 -47.88 -13.77
CA GLY A 7 -23.78 -46.55 -13.21
C GLY A 7 -22.56 -45.67 -13.43
N SER A 8 -22.37 -45.20 -14.67
CA SER A 8 -21.51 -44.05 -14.97
C SER A 8 -22.11 -42.81 -14.33
N GLN A 9 -21.32 -42.09 -13.54
CA GLN A 9 -21.57 -40.67 -13.27
C GLN A 9 -20.25 -39.91 -13.43
N HIS A 10 -20.11 -39.35 -14.63
CA HIS A 10 -19.52 -38.03 -14.82
C HIS A 10 -20.08 -37.04 -13.78
N ARG A 11 -19.19 -36.42 -13.01
CA ARG A 11 -19.36 -35.07 -12.44
C ARG A 11 -18.05 -34.37 -12.80
N SER A 12 -17.92 -33.78 -13.99
CA SER A 12 -18.45 -32.47 -14.39
C SER A 12 -18.06 -31.39 -13.38
N LEU A 13 -16.90 -30.80 -13.64
CA LEU A 13 -16.63 -29.35 -13.70
C LEU A 13 -17.48 -28.49 -12.77
N HIS A 14 -16.86 -27.98 -11.71
CA HIS A 14 -16.98 -26.59 -11.25
C HIS A 14 -15.68 -26.31 -10.48
N VAL A 15 -14.68 -25.80 -11.20
CA VAL A 15 -13.56 -25.08 -10.57
C VAL A 15 -14.19 -23.77 -10.14
N GLU A 16 -14.44 -23.63 -8.85
CA GLU A 16 -14.90 -22.38 -8.26
C GLU A 16 -13.90 -21.28 -8.64
N THR A 17 -14.46 -20.24 -9.23
CA THR A 17 -13.79 -19.07 -9.76
C THR A 17 -13.12 -18.30 -8.64
N LEU A 18 -11.79 -18.14 -8.71
CA LEU A 18 -11.00 -17.05 -8.15
C LEU A 18 -11.65 -16.31 -6.96
N GLU A 19 -11.51 -16.88 -5.77
CA GLU A 19 -11.71 -16.16 -4.49
C GLU A 19 -10.59 -15.12 -4.22
N GLY A 20 -9.81 -14.73 -5.23
CA GLY A 20 -8.86 -13.60 -5.19
C GLY A 20 -9.49 -12.25 -5.54
N LYS A 21 -10.82 -12.12 -5.45
CA LYS A 21 -11.51 -10.84 -5.63
C LYS A 21 -11.62 -10.12 -4.28
N ALA A 22 -10.70 -9.20 -4.06
CA ALA A 22 -10.73 -8.10 -3.08
C ALA A 22 -10.35 -8.45 -1.63
N MET A 23 -9.04 -8.48 -1.35
CA MET A 23 -8.52 -8.15 -0.01
C MET A 23 -8.41 -6.62 0.19
N LEU A 24 -8.22 -5.82 -0.86
CA LEU A 24 -8.29 -4.34 -0.78
C LEU A 24 -9.65 -3.82 -0.24
N ALA A 25 -10.75 -4.54 -0.47
CA ALA A 25 -12.06 -4.20 0.12
C ALA A 25 -12.22 -4.66 1.59
N ALA A 26 -11.36 -5.57 2.07
CA ALA A 26 -11.47 -6.18 3.39
C ALA A 26 -10.69 -5.43 4.49
N ILE A 27 -9.74 -4.54 4.13
CA ILE A 27 -8.95 -3.79 5.11
C ILE A 27 -9.69 -2.50 5.57
N LEU A 28 -10.71 -2.08 4.82
CA LEU A 28 -11.49 -0.87 5.11
C LEU A 28 -12.50 -0.94 6.28
N PRO A 29 -12.70 -2.04 7.04
CA PRO A 29 -13.46 -1.91 8.29
C PRO A 29 -12.66 -2.50 9.46
N ASN A 30 -11.71 -1.74 10.01
CA ASN A 30 -11.40 -1.79 11.44
C ASN A 30 -10.62 -0.58 12.02
N ALA A 31 -10.24 0.42 11.24
CA ALA A 31 -9.83 1.73 11.77
C ALA A 31 -11.03 2.66 12.06
N PHE A 32 -12.26 2.21 11.78
CA PHE A 32 -13.46 3.04 11.75
C PHE A 32 -14.45 2.72 12.88
N ALA A 33 -14.09 3.11 14.10
CA ALA A 33 -15.05 3.49 15.15
C ALA A 33 -14.68 4.93 15.53
N ASP A 34 -15.46 5.98 15.34
CA ASP A 34 -16.92 6.11 15.37
C ASP A 34 -17.42 7.17 14.35
N ASN A 35 -18.66 6.97 13.89
CA ASN A 35 -19.57 7.94 13.25
C ASN A 35 -19.62 8.06 11.71
N ALA A 36 -20.13 7.02 11.04
CA ALA A 36 -20.97 7.16 9.83
C ALA A 36 -21.95 5.98 9.71
N PRO A 37 -23.18 6.15 9.17
CA PRO A 37 -24.27 5.21 9.33
C PRO A 37 -24.13 3.94 8.48
N ALA A 38 -24.58 2.84 9.08
CA ALA A 38 -24.66 1.50 8.50
C ALA A 38 -25.56 1.41 7.25
N ASN A 39 -25.31 0.34 6.49
CA ASN A 39 -26.01 -0.19 5.30
C ASN A 39 -25.58 0.29 3.92
N ALA A 40 -24.69 -0.49 3.31
CA ALA A 40 -24.76 -0.80 1.87
C ALA A 40 -24.38 -2.27 1.64
N LEU A 41 -25.32 -3.17 1.93
CA LEU A 41 -25.27 -4.55 1.44
C LEU A 41 -25.53 -4.51 -0.08
N LEU A 42 -24.48 -4.41 -0.89
CA LEU A 42 -24.62 -4.33 -2.34
C LEU A 42 -24.85 -5.71 -2.96
N VAL A 43 -26.11 -5.92 -3.33
CA VAL A 43 -26.62 -7.00 -4.18
C VAL A 43 -26.01 -6.89 -5.58
N ARG A 44 -25.47 -8.01 -6.09
CA ARG A 44 -24.91 -8.16 -7.45
C ARG A 44 -26.02 -8.06 -8.52
N PRO A 45 -25.83 -7.35 -9.66
CA PRO A 45 -26.69 -7.53 -10.81
C PRO A 45 -26.26 -8.79 -11.59
N ALA A 46 -27.24 -9.58 -11.98
CA ALA A 46 -27.08 -10.76 -12.83
C ALA A 46 -26.64 -10.35 -14.24
N ILE A 47 -25.58 -10.99 -14.75
CA ILE A 47 -25.15 -10.85 -16.14
C ILE A 47 -26.12 -11.65 -17.01
N VAL A 48 -26.81 -10.94 -17.91
CA VAL A 48 -27.64 -11.52 -18.95
C VAL A 48 -26.77 -12.02 -20.11
N ASP A 49 -27.10 -13.22 -20.57
CA ASP A 49 -26.51 -13.92 -21.70
C ASP A 49 -26.84 -13.20 -23.03
N ALA A 50 -25.82 -12.95 -23.85
CA ALA A 50 -25.99 -12.55 -25.25
C ALA A 50 -24.83 -13.09 -26.10
N SER A 51 -25.17 -14.07 -26.92
CA SER A 51 -24.31 -14.83 -27.82
C SER A 51 -23.94 -14.07 -29.11
N ALA A 52 -22.65 -14.14 -29.43
CA ALA A 52 -21.98 -14.32 -30.73
C ALA A 52 -22.09 -13.27 -31.86
N ASP A 53 -20.94 -12.76 -32.30
CA ASP A 53 -20.39 -13.09 -33.64
C ASP A 53 -18.86 -12.90 -33.69
N ALA A 54 -18.19 -13.67 -34.55
CA ALA A 54 -16.75 -13.96 -34.52
C ALA A 54 -15.89 -13.08 -35.45
N ALA A 55 -14.68 -12.68 -35.01
CA ALA A 55 -13.47 -12.63 -35.85
C ALA A 55 -12.20 -12.26 -35.06
N VAL A 56 -11.11 -13.00 -35.35
CA VAL A 56 -9.70 -12.88 -34.90
C VAL A 56 -9.43 -13.32 -33.46
N VAL A 57 -9.37 -14.65 -33.28
CA VAL A 57 -8.74 -15.27 -32.11
C VAL A 57 -7.22 -15.12 -32.24
N HIS A 58 -6.68 -14.01 -31.76
CA HIS A 58 -5.39 -14.09 -31.10
C HIS A 58 -5.64 -14.83 -29.80
N GLN A 59 -5.37 -16.14 -29.76
CA GLN A 59 -5.31 -16.89 -28.51
C GLN A 59 -4.28 -16.16 -27.64
N SER A 60 -4.75 -15.40 -26.64
CA SER A 60 -3.87 -14.97 -25.56
C SER A 60 -3.22 -16.24 -25.03
N LYS A 61 -1.89 -16.30 -25.08
CA LYS A 61 -1.11 -17.47 -24.65
C LYS A 61 -1.22 -17.74 -23.15
N ILE A 62 -1.90 -16.86 -22.42
CA ILE A 62 -2.06 -16.89 -20.98
C ILE A 62 -3.52 -17.15 -20.60
N SER A 63 -3.71 -17.67 -19.40
CA SER A 63 -5.00 -17.98 -18.81
C SER A 63 -5.83 -16.72 -18.51
N SER A 64 -7.12 -16.91 -18.24
CA SER A 64 -7.98 -15.83 -17.75
C SER A 64 -7.51 -15.29 -16.40
N ALA A 65 -7.01 -16.16 -15.51
CA ALA A 65 -6.47 -15.74 -14.22
C ALA A 65 -5.23 -14.84 -14.36
N GLU A 66 -4.33 -15.17 -15.29
CA GLU A 66 -3.16 -14.32 -15.61
C GLU A 66 -3.57 -13.00 -16.29
N THR A 67 -4.64 -13.02 -17.10
CA THR A 67 -5.19 -11.80 -17.71
C THR A 67 -5.81 -10.89 -16.64
N ASP A 68 -6.63 -11.46 -15.75
CA ASP A 68 -7.29 -10.74 -14.67
C ASP A 68 -6.27 -10.14 -13.70
N SER A 69 -5.20 -10.88 -13.35
CA SER A 69 -4.14 -10.35 -12.48
C SER A 69 -3.38 -9.20 -13.13
N LEU A 70 -3.03 -9.30 -14.42
CA LEU A 70 -2.33 -8.20 -15.12
C LEU A 70 -3.17 -6.93 -15.19
N LEU A 71 -4.48 -7.05 -15.43
CA LEU A 71 -5.40 -5.91 -15.46
C LEU A 71 -5.51 -5.26 -14.07
N PHE A 72 -5.55 -6.08 -13.03
CA PHE A 72 -5.62 -5.62 -11.64
C PHE A 72 -4.35 -4.90 -11.21
N MET A 73 -3.19 -5.57 -11.31
CA MET A 73 -1.87 -5.02 -10.97
C MET A 73 -1.58 -3.73 -11.74
N ARG A 74 -2.03 -3.61 -12.99
CA ARG A 74 -1.84 -2.38 -13.78
C ARG A 74 -2.45 -1.15 -13.11
N GLU A 75 -3.68 -1.28 -12.58
CA GLU A 75 -4.36 -0.17 -11.92
C GLU A 75 -3.99 -0.03 -10.44
N GLU A 76 -3.59 -1.10 -9.76
CA GLU A 76 -3.08 -1.06 -8.38
C GLU A 76 -1.75 -0.29 -8.27
N GLU A 77 -0.79 -0.59 -9.14
CA GLU A 77 0.49 0.15 -9.23
C GLU A 77 0.25 1.63 -9.59
N LYS A 78 -0.79 1.90 -10.39
CA LYS A 78 -1.22 3.27 -10.68
C LYS A 78 -1.83 3.94 -9.44
N LEU A 79 -2.61 3.22 -8.64
CA LEU A 79 -3.17 3.72 -7.39
C LEU A 79 -2.05 4.14 -6.44
N ALA A 80 -1.06 3.28 -6.21
CA ALA A 80 0.10 3.58 -5.37
C ALA A 80 0.82 4.86 -5.87
N ARG A 81 1.20 4.90 -7.15
CA ARG A 81 1.78 6.09 -7.79
C ARG A 81 0.96 7.35 -7.54
N ASP A 82 -0.33 7.30 -7.83
CA ASP A 82 -1.20 8.48 -7.80
C ASP A 82 -1.42 9.00 -6.37
N VAL A 83 -1.56 8.09 -5.39
CA VAL A 83 -1.66 8.47 -3.96
C VAL A 83 -0.35 9.10 -3.50
N TYR A 84 0.80 8.52 -3.84
CA TYR A 84 2.10 9.06 -3.45
C TYR A 84 2.38 10.43 -4.07
N LEU A 85 2.03 10.63 -5.34
CA LEU A 85 2.14 11.95 -5.93
C LEU A 85 1.23 12.99 -5.24
N GLU A 86 0.01 12.60 -4.84
CA GLU A 86 -0.91 13.49 -4.11
C GLU A 86 -0.38 13.86 -2.71
N LEU A 87 0.07 12.87 -1.94
CA LEU A 87 0.59 13.10 -0.59
C LEU A 87 1.96 13.77 -0.62
N GLY A 88 2.78 13.49 -1.64
CA GLY A 88 4.03 14.19 -1.91
C GLY A 88 3.81 15.67 -2.19
N ASP A 89 2.83 16.02 -3.02
CA ASP A 89 2.47 17.43 -3.30
C ASP A 89 1.97 18.14 -2.03
N ARG A 90 1.28 17.41 -1.14
CA ARG A 90 0.73 17.95 0.10
C ARG A 90 1.78 18.28 1.15
N TYR A 91 2.71 17.37 1.41
CA TYR A 91 3.66 17.49 2.53
C TYR A 91 5.09 17.84 2.09
N GLY A 92 5.40 17.74 0.79
CA GLY A 92 6.76 17.95 0.30
C GLY A 92 7.76 16.86 0.72
N ALA A 93 7.32 15.78 1.36
CA ALA A 93 8.19 14.71 1.83
C ALA A 93 8.76 13.90 0.65
N GLN A 94 10.09 13.90 0.52
CA GLN A 94 10.78 13.35 -0.65
C GLN A 94 10.54 11.84 -0.87
N ILE A 95 10.27 11.09 0.20
CA ILE A 95 9.99 9.64 0.14
C ILE A 95 8.84 9.33 -0.82
N PHE A 96 7.76 10.12 -0.80
CA PHE A 96 6.61 9.90 -1.67
C PHE A 96 6.98 10.02 -3.15
N TYR A 97 7.75 11.04 -3.52
CA TYR A 97 8.18 11.21 -4.92
C TYR A 97 9.12 10.09 -5.38
N GLN A 98 10.06 9.67 -4.51
CA GLN A 98 11.01 8.60 -4.84
C GLN A 98 10.29 7.26 -5.08
N ILE A 99 9.30 6.95 -4.25
CA ILE A 99 8.50 5.73 -4.38
C ILE A 99 7.56 5.85 -5.58
N ALA A 100 6.89 6.99 -5.79
CA ALA A 100 6.05 7.22 -6.98
C ALA A 100 6.81 7.04 -8.31
N GLU A 101 8.09 7.40 -8.36
CA GLU A 101 8.94 7.11 -9.52
C GLU A 101 9.18 5.61 -9.72
N SER A 102 9.23 4.83 -8.64
CA SER A 102 9.27 3.36 -8.69
C SER A 102 7.95 2.79 -9.18
N GLU A 103 6.83 3.24 -8.64
CA GLU A 103 5.49 2.79 -9.06
C GLU A 103 5.21 3.12 -10.52
N THR A 104 5.74 4.24 -11.01
CA THR A 104 5.71 4.57 -12.44
C THR A 104 6.42 3.51 -13.30
N ARG A 105 7.54 2.96 -12.82
CA ARG A 105 8.25 1.87 -13.51
C ARG A 105 7.52 0.55 -13.38
N HIS A 106 6.95 0.25 -12.22
CA HIS A 106 6.15 -0.96 -11.99
C HIS A 106 4.93 -1.00 -12.91
N THR A 107 4.10 0.05 -12.87
CA THR A 107 2.90 0.12 -13.72
C THR A 107 3.25 0.05 -15.21
N GLN A 108 4.38 0.64 -15.64
CA GLN A 108 4.87 0.51 -17.02
C GLN A 108 5.36 -0.91 -17.37
N ALA A 109 5.95 -1.64 -16.42
CA ALA A 109 6.34 -3.03 -16.61
C ALA A 109 5.12 -3.92 -16.85
N VAL A 110 4.03 -3.70 -16.12
CA VAL A 110 2.75 -4.39 -16.33
C VAL A 110 2.13 -3.99 -17.68
N ALA A 111 2.16 -2.70 -18.05
CA ALA A 111 1.69 -2.23 -19.36
C ALA A 111 2.42 -2.91 -20.54
N ASN A 112 3.72 -3.16 -20.39
CA ASN A 112 4.51 -3.87 -21.39
C ASN A 112 4.06 -5.34 -21.54
N LEU A 113 3.67 -6.00 -20.45
CA LEU A 113 3.10 -7.35 -20.49
C LEU A 113 1.72 -7.36 -21.15
N LEU A 114 0.85 -6.40 -20.82
CA LEU A 114 -0.47 -6.25 -21.47
C LEU A 114 -0.31 -6.10 -23.00
N SER A 115 0.57 -5.21 -23.45
CA SER A 115 0.90 -5.03 -24.86
C SER A 115 1.45 -6.31 -25.49
N LYS A 116 2.37 -7.00 -24.82
CA LYS A 116 2.97 -8.26 -25.29
C LYS A 116 1.91 -9.36 -25.51
N TYR A 117 0.93 -9.45 -24.63
CA TYR A 117 -0.14 -10.45 -24.70
C TYR A 117 -1.36 -10.00 -25.51
N GLY A 118 -1.35 -8.78 -26.06
CA GLY A 118 -2.45 -8.24 -26.85
C GLY A 118 -3.70 -7.94 -26.01
N ILE A 119 -3.52 -7.65 -24.72
CA ILE A 119 -4.58 -7.28 -23.78
C ILE A 119 -4.72 -5.76 -23.81
N ALA A 120 -5.95 -5.27 -23.83
CA ALA A 120 -6.22 -3.83 -23.78
C ALA A 120 -5.80 -3.27 -22.41
N ASP A 121 -5.07 -2.15 -22.42
CA ASP A 121 -4.65 -1.47 -21.19
C ASP A 121 -5.88 -0.82 -20.51
N PRO A 122 -6.16 -1.13 -19.22
CA PRO A 122 -7.25 -0.49 -18.48
C PRO A 122 -6.96 0.99 -18.19
N VAL A 123 -5.69 1.43 -18.21
CA VAL A 123 -5.34 2.84 -18.02
C VAL A 123 -5.50 3.60 -19.34
N VAL A 124 -6.74 3.95 -19.66
CA VAL A 124 -7.09 4.75 -20.86
C VAL A 124 -6.95 6.25 -20.62
N ASN A 125 -6.98 6.68 -19.36
CA ASN A 125 -6.72 8.04 -18.91
C ASN A 125 -5.69 7.99 -17.79
N ASP A 126 -4.50 8.56 -18.03
CA ASP A 126 -3.41 8.55 -17.05
C ASP A 126 -3.45 9.77 -16.10
N GLN A 127 -4.58 10.48 -16.05
CA GLN A 127 -4.80 11.51 -15.03
C GLN A 127 -4.81 10.88 -13.63
N ARG A 128 -4.28 11.64 -12.66
CA ARG A 128 -4.23 11.25 -11.25
C ARG A 128 -5.64 10.99 -10.73
N GLY A 129 -5.86 9.86 -10.08
CA GLY A 129 -7.15 9.52 -9.47
C GLY A 129 -8.22 8.99 -10.45
N GLU A 130 -7.90 8.91 -11.75
CA GLU A 130 -8.80 8.37 -12.77
C GLU A 130 -8.51 6.88 -13.01
N PHE A 131 -9.52 6.03 -12.81
CA PHE A 131 -9.41 4.57 -12.98
C PHE A 131 -10.60 4.04 -13.77
N THR A 132 -10.35 3.00 -14.56
CA THR A 132 -11.41 2.25 -15.26
C THR A 132 -12.16 1.36 -14.28
N ASN A 133 -11.46 0.74 -13.32
CA ASN A 133 -12.09 -0.01 -12.25
C ASN A 133 -12.56 0.95 -11.14
N PRO A 134 -13.88 1.05 -10.86
CA PRO A 134 -14.42 1.97 -9.86
C PRO A 134 -13.94 1.70 -8.44
N LEU A 135 -13.48 0.47 -8.14
CA LEU A 135 -12.85 0.15 -6.85
C LEU A 135 -11.63 1.04 -6.60
N PHE A 136 -10.72 1.16 -7.57
CA PHE A 136 -9.51 1.97 -7.39
C PHE A 136 -9.80 3.47 -7.30
N THR A 137 -10.87 3.96 -7.94
CA THR A 137 -11.33 5.34 -7.75
C THR A 137 -11.79 5.59 -6.31
N GLU A 138 -12.58 4.68 -5.73
CA GLU A 138 -13.04 4.79 -4.33
C GLU A 138 -11.85 4.72 -3.36
N MET A 139 -10.94 3.79 -3.58
CA MET A 139 -9.74 3.62 -2.75
C MET A 139 -8.83 4.83 -2.81
N TYR A 140 -8.57 5.38 -3.99
CA TYR A 140 -7.79 6.61 -4.15
C TYR A 140 -8.36 7.74 -3.28
N GLN A 141 -9.68 7.96 -3.34
CA GLN A 141 -10.33 9.00 -2.55
C GLN A 141 -10.16 8.78 -1.05
N GLN A 142 -10.32 7.54 -0.57
CA GLN A 142 -10.21 7.21 0.85
C GLN A 142 -8.77 7.32 1.36
N LEU A 143 -7.81 6.79 0.61
CA LEU A 143 -6.38 6.81 0.96
C LEU A 143 -5.85 8.25 0.97
N VAL A 144 -6.21 9.05 -0.04
CA VAL A 144 -5.87 10.49 -0.06
C VAL A 144 -6.54 11.21 1.11
N GLN A 145 -7.81 10.93 1.40
CA GLN A 145 -8.50 11.55 2.53
C GLN A 145 -7.83 11.21 3.86
N GLN A 146 -7.48 9.96 4.09
CA GLN A 146 -6.80 9.52 5.31
C GLN A 146 -5.41 10.16 5.40
N GLY A 147 -4.59 10.01 4.37
CA GLY A 147 -3.23 10.53 4.33
C GLY A 147 -3.16 12.05 4.39
N SER A 148 -4.25 12.73 4.03
CA SER A 148 -4.40 14.18 4.16
C SER A 148 -4.59 14.68 5.60
N THR A 149 -4.76 13.79 6.58
CA THR A 149 -4.99 14.17 7.98
C THR A 149 -3.75 14.81 8.61
N ASN A 150 -2.61 14.14 8.51
CA ASN A 150 -1.28 14.61 8.90
C ASN A 150 -0.22 13.67 8.28
N ILE A 151 1.06 14.03 8.40
CA ILE A 151 2.15 13.25 7.80
C ILE A 151 2.24 11.81 8.34
N LEU A 152 1.90 11.56 9.60
CA LEU A 152 1.88 10.21 10.17
C LEU A 152 0.82 9.34 9.50
N GLU A 153 -0.39 9.85 9.28
CA GLU A 153 -1.42 9.14 8.53
C GLU A 153 -1.02 8.97 7.06
N ALA A 154 -0.28 9.91 6.47
CA ALA A 154 0.24 9.77 5.12
C ALA A 154 1.24 8.61 5.00
N TYR A 155 2.16 8.47 5.95
CA TYR A 155 3.08 7.34 5.98
C TYR A 155 2.36 6.01 6.28
N ARG A 156 1.34 6.02 7.14
CA ARG A 156 0.49 4.84 7.39
C ARG A 156 -0.29 4.41 6.15
N VAL A 157 -0.76 5.36 5.34
CA VAL A 157 -1.35 5.06 4.02
C VAL A 157 -0.31 4.42 3.10
N GLY A 158 0.93 4.89 3.11
CA GLY A 158 2.05 4.21 2.44
C GLY A 158 2.21 2.76 2.89
N VAL A 159 2.36 2.52 4.20
CA VAL A 159 2.42 1.16 4.77
C VAL A 159 1.24 0.29 4.31
N LEU A 160 0.02 0.82 4.40
CA LEU A 160 -1.20 0.10 4.02
C LEU A 160 -1.18 -0.31 2.54
N ILE A 161 -0.79 0.59 1.64
CA ILE A 161 -0.69 0.29 0.20
C ILE A 161 0.33 -0.82 -0.01
N GLU A 162 1.54 -0.70 0.54
CA GLU A 162 2.61 -1.67 0.30
C GLU A 162 2.31 -3.05 0.90
N GLU A 163 1.73 -3.12 2.11
CA GLU A 163 1.28 -4.40 2.69
C GLU A 163 0.24 -5.09 1.81
N THR A 164 -0.66 -4.30 1.22
CA THR A 164 -1.72 -4.83 0.38
C THR A 164 -1.18 -5.32 -0.96
N ASP A 165 -0.31 -4.53 -1.59
CA ASP A 165 0.34 -4.86 -2.86
C ASP A 165 1.21 -6.13 -2.73
N ILE A 166 2.00 -6.24 -1.65
CA ILE A 166 2.78 -7.45 -1.33
C ILE A 166 1.88 -8.69 -1.28
N GLN A 167 0.72 -8.59 -0.63
CA GLN A 167 -0.21 -9.71 -0.50
C GLN A 167 -0.86 -10.07 -1.84
N ASP A 168 -1.35 -9.08 -2.60
CA ASP A 168 -2.03 -9.30 -3.88
C ASP A 168 -1.07 -9.82 -4.96
N ILE A 169 0.21 -9.39 -4.94
CA ILE A 169 1.27 -9.95 -5.78
C ILE A 169 1.59 -11.40 -5.38
N ALA A 170 1.74 -11.68 -4.08
CA ALA A 170 2.01 -13.04 -3.59
C ALA A 170 0.88 -14.02 -3.95
N ASP A 171 -0.37 -13.58 -3.85
CA ASP A 171 -1.53 -14.37 -4.27
C ASP A 171 -1.57 -14.57 -5.78
N SER A 172 -1.24 -13.55 -6.55
CA SER A 172 -1.14 -13.64 -8.01
C SER A 172 -0.05 -14.62 -8.46
N LEU A 173 1.10 -14.66 -7.77
CA LEU A 173 2.19 -15.60 -8.05
C LEU A 173 1.78 -17.08 -7.85
N ASN A 174 0.73 -17.36 -7.06
CA ASN A 174 0.21 -18.72 -6.89
C ASN A 174 -0.59 -19.23 -8.11
N VAL A 175 -1.08 -18.33 -8.97
CA VAL A 175 -1.93 -18.67 -10.13
C VAL A 175 -1.27 -18.36 -11.46
N VAL A 176 -0.25 -17.50 -11.50
CA VAL A 176 0.54 -17.19 -12.70
C VAL A 176 1.54 -18.31 -12.98
N SER A 177 1.56 -18.79 -14.22
CA SER A 177 2.47 -19.84 -14.69
C SER A 177 3.49 -19.34 -15.71
N GLU A 178 3.16 -18.29 -16.44
CA GLU A 178 3.98 -17.73 -17.50
C GLU A 178 5.19 -16.97 -16.95
N LYS A 179 6.38 -17.26 -17.49
CA LYS A 179 7.65 -16.99 -16.81
C LYS A 179 8.07 -15.53 -16.82
N ASP A 180 7.60 -14.76 -17.80
CA ASP A 180 7.87 -13.33 -17.81
C ASP A 180 6.95 -12.54 -16.88
N ILE A 181 5.68 -12.97 -16.71
CA ILE A 181 4.77 -12.41 -15.72
C ILE A 181 5.32 -12.68 -14.32
N GLN A 182 5.70 -13.93 -14.01
CA GLN A 182 6.33 -14.27 -12.72
C GLN A 182 7.52 -13.36 -12.42
N ARG A 183 8.41 -13.14 -13.40
CA ARG A 183 9.58 -12.28 -13.21
C ARG A 183 9.20 -10.83 -12.94
N VAL A 184 8.19 -10.28 -13.61
CA VAL A 184 7.75 -8.91 -13.32
C VAL A 184 7.19 -8.86 -11.90
N TYR A 185 6.28 -9.77 -11.52
CA TYR A 185 5.68 -9.81 -10.19
C TYR A 185 6.71 -10.01 -9.07
N GLU A 186 7.71 -10.87 -9.26
CA GLU A 186 8.82 -11.02 -8.30
C GLU A 186 9.62 -9.71 -8.11
N ASN A 187 9.78 -8.90 -9.17
CA ASN A 187 10.45 -7.60 -9.05
C ASN A 187 9.56 -6.55 -8.39
N LEU A 188 8.25 -6.55 -8.68
CA LEU A 188 7.28 -5.69 -8.02
C LEU A 188 7.27 -6.00 -6.51
N LEU A 189 7.10 -7.28 -6.13
CA LEU A 189 7.13 -7.72 -4.74
C LEU A 189 8.38 -7.25 -3.99
N ALA A 190 9.56 -7.41 -4.60
CA ALA A 190 10.80 -6.93 -4.01
C ALA A 190 10.86 -5.39 -3.91
N GLY A 191 10.22 -4.66 -4.84
CA GLY A 191 10.02 -3.22 -4.77
C GLY A 191 9.17 -2.83 -3.57
N SER A 192 7.97 -3.40 -3.47
CA SER A 192 6.98 -3.12 -2.42
C SER A 192 7.51 -3.45 -1.02
N GLU A 193 8.28 -4.53 -0.87
CA GLU A 193 9.00 -4.84 0.40
C GLU A 193 9.98 -3.72 0.80
N ASN A 194 10.71 -3.14 -0.16
CA ASN A 194 11.62 -2.03 0.12
C ASN A 194 10.87 -0.73 0.44
N HIS A 195 9.74 -0.48 -0.23
CA HIS A 195 8.87 0.67 0.04
C HIS A 195 8.24 0.59 1.43
N LEU A 196 7.75 -0.59 1.81
CA LEU A 196 7.22 -0.86 3.15
C LEU A 196 8.26 -0.56 4.24
N VAL A 197 9.51 -0.99 4.03
CA VAL A 197 10.61 -0.66 4.94
C VAL A 197 10.86 0.85 4.98
N ALA A 198 10.83 1.53 3.83
CA ALA A 198 11.03 2.98 3.75
C ALA A 198 9.95 3.75 4.53
N PHE A 199 8.67 3.42 4.38
CA PHE A 199 7.59 4.07 5.13
C PHE A 199 7.66 3.78 6.63
N ASN A 200 7.97 2.54 7.03
CA ASN A 200 8.15 2.22 8.44
C ASN A 200 9.32 2.99 9.06
N ASN A 201 10.43 3.16 8.33
CA ASN A 201 11.56 3.97 8.79
C ASN A 201 11.18 5.45 8.89
N ALA A 202 10.39 5.98 7.95
CA ALA A 202 9.89 7.35 8.02
C ALA A 202 9.01 7.59 9.26
N ILE A 203 8.16 6.62 9.63
CA ILE A 203 7.37 6.66 10.86
C ILE A 203 8.27 6.60 12.10
N ALA A 204 9.23 5.67 12.12
CA ALA A 204 10.12 5.48 13.26
C ALA A 204 11.04 6.68 13.52
N GLY A 205 11.37 7.44 12.47
CA GLY A 205 12.21 8.62 12.56
C GLY A 205 11.52 9.84 13.18
N ILE A 206 10.18 9.88 13.24
CA ILE A 206 9.45 11.01 13.84
C ILE A 206 9.86 11.16 15.31
N GLY A 207 10.45 12.31 15.66
CA GLY A 207 10.96 12.59 17.00
C GLY A 207 12.44 12.22 17.22
N ASP A 208 13.02 11.35 16.40
CA ASP A 208 14.42 10.92 16.51
C ASP A 208 15.33 11.84 15.67
N VAL A 209 15.75 12.96 16.24
CA VAL A 209 16.56 13.96 15.52
C VAL A 209 18.04 13.61 15.52
N ASN A 210 18.48 12.69 16.38
CA ASN A 210 19.86 12.27 16.47
C ASN A 210 20.16 10.96 15.70
N ASN A 211 19.12 10.31 15.15
CA ASN A 211 19.16 9.07 14.37
C ASN A 211 19.77 7.88 15.13
N ASP A 212 19.57 7.78 16.44
CA ASP A 212 19.99 6.62 17.23
C ASP A 212 18.93 5.50 17.29
N GLY A 213 17.79 5.72 16.61
CA GLY A 213 16.66 4.81 16.57
C GLY A 213 15.73 4.95 17.76
N ARG A 214 15.84 6.02 18.54
CA ARG A 214 15.01 6.28 19.74
C ARG A 214 14.55 7.72 19.74
N PHE A 215 13.28 7.91 20.07
CA PHE A 215 12.79 9.21 20.50
C PHE A 215 12.91 9.29 22.02
N ASP A 216 13.82 10.10 22.55
CA ASP A 216 13.98 10.27 23.99
C ASP A 216 14.31 11.71 24.42
N SER A 217 14.71 11.87 25.68
CA SER A 217 15.05 13.18 26.24
C SER A 217 16.22 13.88 25.54
N ALA A 218 17.13 13.14 24.90
CA ALA A 218 18.24 13.69 24.14
C ALA A 218 17.72 14.46 22.92
N ASP A 219 16.74 13.91 22.19
CA ASP A 219 16.09 14.56 21.05
C ASP A 219 15.38 15.84 21.48
N LEU A 220 14.58 15.74 22.54
CA LEU A 220 13.86 16.90 23.08
C LEU A 220 14.83 18.00 23.53
N VAL A 221 15.92 17.64 24.20
CA VAL A 221 16.93 18.63 24.60
C VAL A 221 17.60 19.26 23.38
N GLN A 222 17.87 18.48 22.33
CA GLN A 222 18.47 18.98 21.09
C GLN A 222 17.58 20.01 20.40
N VAL A 223 16.30 19.70 20.15
CA VAL A 223 15.39 20.65 19.47
C VAL A 223 15.08 21.87 20.34
N MET A 224 14.95 21.70 21.66
CA MET A 224 14.70 22.83 22.56
C MET A 224 15.91 23.78 22.72
N GLN A 225 17.13 23.31 22.43
CA GLN A 225 18.33 24.16 22.41
C GLN A 225 18.39 25.08 21.19
N VAL A 226 17.72 24.73 20.09
CA VAL A 226 17.61 25.59 18.90
C VAL A 226 16.82 26.86 19.24
N GLY A 227 15.77 26.70 20.07
CA GLY A 227 14.99 27.83 20.60
C GLY A 227 13.84 28.28 19.70
N GLU A 228 13.38 27.42 18.79
CA GLU A 228 12.29 27.72 17.84
C GLU A 228 10.90 27.27 18.33
N TYR A 229 10.84 26.51 19.44
CA TYR A 229 9.57 26.05 20.00
C TYR A 229 8.64 27.23 20.31
N GLU A 230 7.51 27.32 19.60
CA GLU A 230 6.48 28.35 19.77
C GLU A 230 7.05 29.79 19.75
N ASP A 231 8.06 30.05 18.90
CA ASP A 231 8.75 31.34 18.83
C ASP A 231 7.97 32.42 18.05
N GLY A 232 6.95 32.01 17.30
CA GLY A 232 6.08 32.87 16.49
C GLY A 232 6.68 33.33 15.16
N ILE A 233 7.81 32.75 14.75
CA ILE A 233 8.38 32.87 13.41
C ILE A 233 7.79 31.74 12.57
N VAL A 234 7.42 32.03 11.33
CA VAL A 234 6.75 31.07 10.44
C VAL A 234 7.75 30.53 9.43
N GLY A 235 7.80 29.21 9.29
CA GLY A 235 8.59 28.48 8.29
C GLY A 235 10.10 28.49 8.56
N ASN A 236 10.53 28.63 9.82
CA ASN A 236 11.96 28.64 10.17
C ASN A 236 12.50 27.33 10.72
N SER A 237 11.66 26.34 11.00
CA SER A 237 12.10 25.06 11.53
C SER A 237 12.28 24.01 10.44
N THR A 238 13.37 23.27 10.54
CA THR A 238 13.58 22.01 9.80
C THR A 238 13.25 20.81 10.69
N PHE A 239 13.20 19.62 10.09
CA PHE A 239 13.01 18.37 10.84
C PHE A 239 13.99 18.19 12.01
N ALA A 240 15.26 18.58 11.82
CA ALA A 240 16.29 18.49 12.86
C ALA A 240 16.13 19.53 13.98
N GLU A 241 15.30 20.55 13.75
CA GLU A 241 15.00 21.65 14.66
C GLU A 241 13.62 21.49 15.33
N GLY A 242 12.82 20.50 14.91
CA GLY A 242 11.59 20.09 15.59
C GLY A 242 10.34 20.00 14.69
N ASP A 243 10.43 20.42 13.42
CA ASP A 243 9.33 20.31 12.44
C ASP A 243 9.14 18.85 12.00
N TRP A 244 8.50 18.06 12.85
CA TRP A 244 8.25 16.64 12.62
C TRP A 244 6.96 16.39 11.85
N ASN A 245 6.09 17.38 11.77
CA ASN A 245 4.85 17.32 11.02
C ASN A 245 4.97 17.83 9.56
N LEU A 246 6.09 18.49 9.22
CA LEU A 246 6.43 19.08 7.92
C LEU A 246 5.60 20.31 7.52
N ASP A 247 5.17 21.13 8.48
CA ASP A 247 4.50 22.41 8.24
C ASP A 247 5.45 23.62 8.28
N GLY A 248 6.71 23.39 8.68
CA GLY A 248 7.79 24.36 8.69
C GLY A 248 7.98 25.09 10.03
N ASP A 249 7.20 24.75 11.05
CA ASP A 249 7.26 25.33 12.39
C ASP A 249 7.53 24.23 13.43
N PHE A 250 8.18 24.58 14.55
CA PHE A 250 8.28 23.68 15.71
C PHE A 250 7.32 24.14 16.79
N ASP A 251 6.21 23.43 16.96
CA ASP A 251 5.18 23.79 17.92
C ASP A 251 4.59 22.57 18.66
N SER A 252 3.51 22.81 19.41
CA SER A 252 2.85 21.76 20.17
C SER A 252 2.28 20.62 19.30
N ALA A 253 1.98 20.86 18.02
CA ALA A 253 1.49 19.85 17.09
C ALA A 253 2.58 18.82 16.75
N ASP A 254 3.84 19.20 16.63
CA ASP A 254 4.96 18.27 16.42
C ASP A 254 5.17 17.35 17.61
N LEU A 255 5.13 17.92 18.82
CA LEU A 255 5.23 17.14 20.04
C LEU A 255 4.06 16.16 20.17
N VAL A 256 2.84 16.59 19.83
CA VAL A 256 1.67 15.70 19.81
C VAL A 256 1.85 14.60 18.77
N LEU A 257 2.33 14.92 17.57
CA LEU A 257 2.60 13.94 16.51
C LEU A 257 3.61 12.89 16.96
N ALA A 258 4.78 13.29 17.46
CA ALA A 258 5.81 12.37 17.93
C ALA A 258 5.32 11.48 19.08
N MET A 259 4.50 12.04 19.98
CA MET A 259 3.88 11.26 21.06
C MET A 259 2.78 10.31 20.56
N GLN A 260 2.07 10.64 19.47
CA GLN A 260 1.09 9.75 18.83
C GLN A 260 1.73 8.54 18.15
N VAL A 261 2.99 8.66 17.70
CA VAL A 261 3.75 7.49 17.23
C VAL A 261 3.99 6.50 18.37
N GLY A 262 4.18 6.99 19.60
CA GLY A 262 4.22 6.18 20.82
C GLY A 262 5.58 5.57 21.14
N HIS A 263 6.66 6.08 20.54
CA HIS A 263 8.02 5.56 20.71
C HIS A 263 8.88 6.33 21.73
N TYR A 264 8.32 7.25 22.52
CA TYR A 264 9.12 7.95 23.54
C TYR A 264 9.68 6.97 24.58
N VAL A 265 11.01 6.88 24.69
CA VAL A 265 11.70 6.00 25.65
C VAL A 265 12.29 6.83 26.79
N PRO A 266 11.75 6.76 28.02
CA PRO A 266 12.35 7.45 29.14
C PRO A 266 13.73 6.86 29.49
N ALA A 267 14.69 7.71 29.85
CA ALA A 267 16.05 7.31 30.21
C ALA A 267 16.15 6.18 31.27
N ALA A 268 15.15 6.05 32.15
CA ALA A 268 15.10 4.99 33.16
C ALA A 268 14.78 3.59 32.58
N VAL A 269 14.06 3.52 31.45
CA VAL A 269 13.66 2.25 30.80
C VAL A 269 14.76 1.75 29.85
N ALA A 270 15.54 2.65 29.25
CA ALA A 270 16.64 2.30 28.36
C ALA A 270 17.74 1.44 29.04
N GLN A 271 17.98 1.65 30.35
CA GLN A 271 18.95 0.85 31.11
C GLN A 271 18.48 -0.61 31.30
N ASP A 272 17.19 -0.84 31.48
CA ASP A 272 16.63 -2.18 31.73
C ASP A 272 16.58 -3.02 30.44
N ILE A 273 16.28 -2.42 29.29
CA ILE A 273 16.27 -3.11 27.99
C ILE A 273 17.69 -3.48 27.55
N ALA A 274 18.65 -2.56 27.69
CA ALA A 274 20.05 -2.84 27.38
C ALA A 274 20.60 -3.98 28.27
N ALA A 275 20.26 -3.99 29.56
CA ALA A 275 20.64 -5.07 30.47
C ALA A 275 19.98 -6.43 30.10
N ALA A 276 18.74 -6.41 29.62
CA ALA A 276 18.02 -7.62 29.21
C ALA A 276 18.56 -8.22 27.90
N LEU A 277 18.98 -7.39 26.94
CA LEU A 277 19.61 -7.85 25.69
C LEU A 277 21.01 -8.43 25.94
N ASP A 278 21.83 -7.77 26.76
CA ASP A 278 23.18 -8.22 27.13
C ASP A 278 23.18 -9.55 27.91
N ALA A 279 22.10 -9.83 28.64
CA ALA A 279 21.91 -11.09 29.36
C ALA A 279 21.57 -12.27 28.43
N ASN A 280 20.93 -12.00 27.30
CA ASN A 280 20.47 -13.01 26.35
C ASN A 280 21.57 -13.43 25.36
N GLU A 281 22.59 -12.59 25.15
CA GLU A 281 23.79 -12.91 24.36
C GLU A 281 24.86 -13.69 25.15
N ARG A 282 24.66 -13.89 26.47
CA ARG A 282 25.61 -14.58 27.36
C ARG A 282 25.14 -15.96 27.84
N THR A 283 24.02 -16.47 27.33
CA THR A 283 23.50 -17.83 27.58
C THR A 283 23.55 -18.68 26.33
#